data_AF-A0AAD7ITZ0-F1
#
_entry.id   AF-A0AAD7ITZ0-F1
#
_cell.length_a   1.000
_cell.length_b   1.000
_cell.length_c   1.000
_cell.angle_alpha   90.00
_cell.angle_beta   90.00
_cell.angle_gamma   90.00
#
_symmetry.space_group_name_H-M   'P 1'
#
loop_
_entity.id
_entity.type
_entity.pdbx_description
1 polymer ?
#
loop_
_entity_poly.entity_id
_entity_poly.type
_entity_poly.pdbx_seq_one_letter_code
_entity_poly.pdbx_strand_id
1 'polypeptide(L)'
;MRLCCPRLGIQAFVRALCDIHGIAPRPWLGAQFSVAFDVYLAILARVDRRVKVALGRDAPNWRLRNACTACLYKVEGEPHLKFAFIGTIDGNNSLSRFFLHEREESLADGTSAPGALRELHNNRVIPRDYYLPRDEVNKWSKEGVPDVMKSFDVEAEEEEDDDSGCADHWQNMKEEVTARLYGMYDETGFFHTLCRYGFVLKVVDMVSSGELSKYPLSLTAHILNILGEVALAYDIGCKYKKLVKVHPLLKELAADKNFRALVGTFHGHGHGHLCGLENLMTYVEGVGLRDIFLKVQRPCLHHPLRKPVSSPASHYHVPEACGHLRNVTRPIKYRRTLEVKATYGTLRTAMQELGVESRDVFETWHAKEKAHLLMLSKEASEETLEMEYYQKLVNLMDAELVPFISTEADDGYAEAAKATCRIETQQCHALELQARALTAVQELEVRLAVDTRWTPDGEKWATASKMVTKRQCLSSQSEICREQHIAKSLQVCSKAVKAAIVRYNEVAEAMTLPKPTLDWEDIVEYAFLADFDLLREGREDI
;
A
#
# COMPACT_ATOMS: atom_id res chain seq x y z
N MET A 1 -24.96 4.95 -34.95
CA MET A 1 -23.72 5.52 -34.37
C MET A 1 -23.56 5.38 -32.84
N ARG A 2 -24.57 4.94 -32.05
CA ARG A 2 -24.50 4.83 -30.57
C ARG A 2 -23.98 3.49 -30.00
N LEU A 3 -23.46 2.57 -30.81
CA LEU A 3 -23.04 1.22 -30.35
C LEU A 3 -21.53 0.93 -30.43
N CYS A 4 -20.71 1.91 -30.81
CA CYS A 4 -19.27 1.71 -30.95
C CYS A 4 -18.54 2.54 -29.90
N CYS A 5 -18.37 1.99 -28.70
CA CYS A 5 -17.45 2.57 -27.73
C CYS A 5 -16.03 2.39 -28.28
N PRO A 6 -15.25 3.47 -28.50
CA PRO A 6 -13.90 3.36 -29.06
C PRO A 6 -13.01 2.61 -28.07
N ARG A 7 -12.79 1.33 -28.31
CA ARG A 7 -11.76 0.56 -27.62
C ARG A 7 -10.43 0.92 -28.28
N LEU A 8 -9.53 1.56 -27.54
CA LEU A 8 -8.30 2.20 -28.04
C LEU A 8 -7.21 1.21 -28.58
N GLY A 9 -7.53 -0.06 -28.85
CA GLY A 9 -6.55 -1.07 -29.30
C GLY A 9 -6.57 -1.25 -30.81
N ILE A 10 -5.41 -1.55 -31.42
CA ILE A 10 -5.23 -1.71 -32.88
C ILE A 10 -6.31 -2.62 -33.47
N GLN A 11 -6.56 -3.79 -32.87
CA GLN A 11 -7.60 -4.70 -33.38
C GLN A 11 -9.01 -4.11 -33.33
N ALA A 12 -9.35 -3.37 -32.27
CA ALA A 12 -10.66 -2.76 -32.15
C ALA A 12 -10.81 -1.54 -33.06
N PHE A 13 -9.74 -0.77 -33.25
CA PHE A 13 -9.68 0.33 -34.20
C PHE A 13 -9.84 -0.17 -35.64
N VAL A 14 -9.10 -1.21 -36.01
CA VAL A 14 -9.21 -1.84 -37.34
C VAL A 14 -10.59 -2.46 -37.55
N ARG A 15 -11.18 -3.10 -36.54
CA ARG A 15 -12.57 -3.59 -36.62
C ARG A 15 -13.56 -2.45 -36.81
N ALA A 16 -13.42 -1.35 -36.07
CA ALA A 16 -14.28 -0.18 -36.25
C ALA A 16 -14.17 0.41 -37.66
N LEU A 17 -12.96 0.47 -38.24
CA LEU A 17 -12.78 0.86 -39.63
C LEU A 17 -13.47 -0.11 -40.60
N CYS A 18 -13.30 -1.42 -40.39
CA CYS A 18 -13.97 -2.44 -41.20
C CYS A 18 -15.50 -2.28 -41.16
N ASP A 19 -16.06 -2.07 -39.96
CA ASP A 19 -17.49 -1.85 -39.74
C ASP A 19 -17.99 -0.58 -40.46
N ILE A 20 -17.24 0.53 -40.38
CA ILE A 20 -17.56 1.80 -41.07
C ILE A 20 -17.61 1.60 -42.58
N HIS A 21 -16.71 0.79 -43.13
CA HIS A 21 -16.63 0.52 -44.56
C HIS A 21 -17.54 -0.62 -45.02
N GLY A 22 -18.29 -1.27 -44.13
CA GLY A 22 -19.14 -2.42 -44.45
C GLY A 22 -18.35 -3.66 -44.89
N ILE A 23 -17.09 -3.79 -44.47
CA ILE A 23 -16.18 -4.88 -44.84
C ILE A 23 -16.00 -5.80 -43.64
N ALA A 24 -16.00 -7.12 -43.87
CA ALA A 24 -15.69 -8.07 -42.81
C ALA A 24 -14.21 -7.95 -42.36
N PRO A 25 -13.91 -7.93 -41.05
CA PRO A 25 -12.55 -7.81 -40.55
C PRO A 25 -11.70 -9.00 -41.02
N ARG A 26 -10.55 -8.72 -41.65
CA ARG A 26 -9.61 -9.73 -42.13
C ARG A 26 -8.33 -9.74 -41.29
N PRO A 27 -7.74 -10.91 -41.00
CA PRO A 27 -6.54 -11.00 -40.16
C PRO A 27 -5.36 -10.15 -40.64
N TRP A 28 -5.15 -10.04 -41.97
CA TRP A 28 -4.05 -9.27 -42.55
C TRP A 28 -4.21 -7.75 -42.44
N LEU A 29 -5.44 -7.23 -42.31
CA LEU A 29 -5.68 -5.78 -42.17
C LEU A 29 -5.13 -5.26 -40.83
N GLY A 30 -5.20 -6.08 -39.78
CA GLY A 30 -4.57 -5.76 -38.49
C GLY A 30 -3.05 -5.64 -38.63
N ALA A 31 -2.42 -6.59 -39.33
CA ALA A 31 -0.98 -6.57 -39.58
C ALA A 31 -0.55 -5.39 -40.45
N GLN A 32 -1.27 -5.11 -41.54
CA GLN A 32 -0.99 -3.96 -42.42
C GLN A 32 -1.11 -2.64 -41.67
N PHE A 33 -2.16 -2.48 -40.85
CA PHE A 33 -2.32 -1.29 -40.01
C PHE A 33 -1.17 -1.15 -39.01
N SER A 34 -0.82 -2.20 -38.28
CA SER A 34 0.31 -2.17 -37.33
C SER A 34 1.62 -1.76 -38.02
N VAL A 35 1.93 -2.35 -39.19
CA VAL A 35 3.14 -2.01 -39.96
C VAL A 35 3.11 -0.55 -40.42
N ALA A 36 1.98 -0.07 -40.95
CA ALA A 36 1.84 1.32 -41.38
C ALA A 36 1.96 2.30 -40.21
N PHE A 37 1.36 1.97 -39.07
CA PHE A 37 1.42 2.77 -37.86
C PHE A 37 2.84 2.82 -37.28
N ASP A 38 3.55 1.70 -37.24
CA ASP A 38 4.97 1.64 -36.85
C ASP A 38 5.85 2.53 -37.73
N VAL A 39 5.66 2.49 -39.06
CA VAL A 39 6.40 3.32 -40.00
C VAL A 39 6.09 4.80 -39.77
N TYR A 40 4.81 5.15 -39.58
CA TYR A 40 4.37 6.50 -39.25
C TYR A 40 5.08 7.04 -38.00
N LEU A 41 5.13 6.25 -36.92
CA LEU A 41 5.81 6.65 -35.68
C LEU A 41 7.32 6.73 -35.84
N ALA A 42 7.92 5.85 -36.62
CA ALA A 42 9.36 5.93 -36.93
C ALA A 42 9.69 7.23 -37.67
N ILE A 43 8.84 7.66 -38.61
CA ILE A 43 8.98 8.94 -39.30
C ILE A 43 8.87 10.10 -38.30
N LEU A 44 7.83 10.12 -37.45
CA LEU A 44 7.65 11.15 -36.43
C LEU A 44 8.84 11.22 -35.48
N ALA A 45 9.32 10.09 -34.98
CA ALA A 45 10.49 10.02 -34.09
C ALA A 45 11.76 10.55 -34.78
N ARG A 46 11.94 10.25 -36.08
CA ARG A 46 13.09 10.75 -36.85
C ARG A 46 13.02 12.26 -37.05
N VAL A 47 11.84 12.80 -37.34
CA VAL A 47 11.59 14.23 -37.47
C VAL A 47 11.83 14.94 -36.13
N ASP A 48 11.21 14.46 -35.05
CA ASP A 48 11.40 15.00 -33.69
C ASP A 48 12.88 15.02 -33.29
N ARG A 49 13.62 13.94 -33.56
CA ARG A 49 15.07 13.90 -33.31
C ARG A 49 15.82 14.96 -34.13
N ARG A 50 15.50 15.14 -35.42
CA ARG A 50 16.13 16.17 -36.25
C ARG A 50 15.83 17.58 -35.72
N VAL A 51 14.59 17.83 -35.30
CA VAL A 51 14.17 19.09 -34.69
C VAL A 51 14.91 19.32 -33.38
N LYS A 52 15.02 18.31 -32.51
CA LYS A 52 15.76 18.41 -31.25
C LYS A 52 17.22 18.77 -31.49
N VAL A 53 17.90 18.09 -32.41
CA VAL A 53 19.29 18.41 -32.77
C VAL A 53 19.40 19.85 -33.29
N ALA A 54 18.52 20.26 -34.21
CA ALA A 54 18.53 21.62 -34.74
C ALA A 54 18.28 22.70 -33.66
N LEU A 55 17.56 22.36 -32.59
CA LEU A 55 17.30 23.24 -31.44
C LEU A 55 18.33 23.09 -30.30
N GLY A 56 19.39 22.28 -30.46
CA GLY A 56 20.39 22.03 -29.41
C GLY A 56 19.83 21.25 -28.19
N ARG A 57 18.85 20.39 -28.42
CA ARG A 57 18.09 19.64 -27.40
C ARG A 57 18.42 18.14 -27.38
N ASP A 58 19.60 17.79 -27.87
CA ASP A 58 20.11 16.41 -28.02
C ASP A 58 21.19 16.04 -26.99
N ALA A 59 21.52 16.95 -26.07
CA ALA A 59 22.42 16.67 -24.96
C ALA A 59 21.90 15.51 -24.07
N PRO A 60 22.79 14.72 -23.45
CA PRO A 60 22.39 13.64 -22.54
C PRO A 60 21.44 14.13 -21.45
N ASN A 61 20.33 13.41 -21.27
CA ASN A 61 19.29 13.73 -20.29
C ASN A 61 18.61 15.11 -20.48
N TRP A 62 18.78 15.78 -21.63
CA TRP A 62 18.14 17.08 -21.90
C TRP A 62 16.63 17.02 -21.66
N ARG A 63 15.98 15.96 -22.16
CA ARG A 63 14.53 15.77 -21.98
C ARG A 63 14.16 15.67 -20.50
N LEU A 64 14.91 14.92 -19.70
CA LEU A 64 14.62 14.76 -18.27
C LEU A 64 14.76 16.10 -17.53
N ARG A 65 15.85 16.84 -17.80
CA ARG A 65 16.09 18.18 -17.26
C ARG A 65 15.06 19.23 -17.68
N ASN A 66 14.30 18.96 -18.74
CA ASN A 66 13.29 19.86 -19.30
C ASN A 66 11.89 19.22 -19.37
N ALA A 67 11.65 18.13 -18.65
CA ALA A 67 10.43 17.33 -18.79
C ALA A 67 9.18 18.09 -18.33
N CYS A 68 9.32 18.88 -17.27
CA CYS A 68 8.24 19.64 -16.69
C CYS A 68 8.71 21.07 -16.39
N THR A 69 8.29 22.03 -17.20
CA THR A 69 8.63 23.45 -17.02
C THR A 69 8.28 23.94 -15.62
N ALA A 70 7.13 23.54 -15.07
CA ALA A 70 6.70 23.98 -13.75
C ALA A 70 7.50 23.37 -12.57
N CYS A 71 8.28 22.31 -12.79
CA CYS A 71 9.15 21.74 -11.76
C CYS A 71 10.62 22.11 -11.94
N LEU A 72 11.06 22.31 -13.20
CA LEU A 72 12.48 22.32 -13.54
C LEU A 72 12.97 23.67 -14.08
N TYR A 73 12.05 24.56 -14.44
CA TYR A 73 12.40 25.90 -14.87
C TYR A 73 12.43 26.82 -13.64
N LYS A 74 13.64 27.09 -13.13
CA LYS A 74 13.85 28.01 -12.01
C LYS A 74 13.82 29.45 -12.50
N VAL A 75 13.07 30.31 -11.82
CA VAL A 75 13.07 31.76 -12.11
C VAL A 75 14.07 32.50 -11.23
N GLU A 76 14.53 33.66 -11.69
CA GLU A 76 15.44 34.50 -10.91
C GLU A 76 14.75 34.98 -9.62
N GLY A 77 15.44 34.83 -8.48
CA GLY A 77 14.89 35.14 -7.16
C GLY A 77 13.92 34.10 -6.60
N GLU A 78 13.76 32.93 -7.23
CA GLU A 78 12.96 31.84 -6.67
C GLU A 78 13.57 31.34 -5.35
N PRO A 79 12.79 31.27 -4.25
CA PRO A 79 13.29 30.81 -2.97
C PRO A 79 13.72 29.35 -3.05
N HIS A 80 14.75 28.99 -2.28
CA HIS A 80 15.16 27.60 -2.17
C HIS A 80 14.05 26.76 -1.54
N LEU A 81 13.59 25.73 -2.24
CA LEU A 81 12.61 24.78 -1.73
C LEU A 81 13.32 23.68 -0.96
N LYS A 82 12.71 23.18 0.12
CA LYS A 82 13.23 22.04 0.91
C LYS A 82 13.46 20.78 0.06
N PHE A 83 12.62 20.61 -0.96
CA PHE A 83 12.81 19.63 -2.02
C PHE A 83 12.72 20.35 -3.36
N ALA A 84 13.82 20.36 -4.11
CA ALA A 84 13.85 20.97 -5.44
C ALA A 84 12.92 20.25 -6.43
N PHE A 85 12.66 18.95 -6.21
CA PHE A 85 11.78 18.16 -7.06
C PHE A 85 10.91 17.18 -6.25
N ILE A 86 9.66 17.02 -6.68
CA ILE A 86 8.72 16.05 -6.09
C ILE A 86 8.15 15.17 -7.20
N GLY A 87 8.21 13.87 -7.00
CA GLY A 87 7.68 12.86 -7.91
C GLY A 87 7.03 11.69 -7.20
N THR A 88 6.55 10.75 -7.99
CA THR A 88 6.06 9.44 -7.54
C THR A 88 6.73 8.34 -8.34
N ILE A 89 6.86 7.17 -7.74
CA ILE A 89 7.31 5.93 -8.36
C ILE A 89 6.27 4.84 -8.13
N ASP A 90 6.01 4.05 -9.17
CA ASP A 90 5.00 2.97 -9.11
C ASP A 90 5.28 1.88 -10.15
N GLY A 91 4.86 0.66 -9.82
CA GLY A 91 4.89 -0.52 -10.68
C GLY A 91 3.56 -0.77 -11.36
N ASN A 92 3.59 -1.41 -12.53
CA ASN A 92 2.37 -1.85 -13.19
C ASN A 92 2.57 -3.21 -13.87
N ASN A 93 1.88 -4.22 -13.33
CA ASN A 93 1.88 -5.61 -13.81
C ASN A 93 0.78 -5.91 -14.85
N SER A 94 -0.06 -4.93 -15.21
CA SER A 94 -1.21 -5.16 -16.11
C SER A 94 -0.81 -5.35 -17.58
N LEU A 95 0.47 -5.13 -17.93
CA LEU A 95 1.00 -5.15 -19.29
C LEU A 95 2.03 -6.26 -19.47
N SER A 96 1.75 -7.43 -18.90
CA SER A 96 2.63 -8.59 -19.02
C SER A 96 2.66 -9.15 -20.45
N ARG A 97 3.82 -9.65 -20.87
CA ARG A 97 4.14 -10.16 -22.20
C ARG A 97 4.74 -11.56 -22.11
N PHE A 98 4.08 -12.53 -22.73
CA PHE A 98 4.54 -13.92 -22.75
C PHE A 98 5.76 -14.10 -23.63
N PHE A 99 6.61 -15.08 -23.27
CA PHE A 99 7.58 -15.64 -24.21
C PHE A 99 6.84 -16.36 -25.35
N LEU A 100 7.16 -16.03 -26.61
CA LEU A 100 6.75 -16.85 -27.75
C LEU A 100 7.90 -17.80 -28.09
N HIS A 101 7.87 -19.01 -27.54
CA HIS A 101 8.81 -20.08 -27.92
C HIS A 101 8.25 -20.89 -29.10
N GLU A 102 9.14 -21.46 -29.91
CA GLU A 102 8.79 -22.60 -30.76
C GLU A 102 8.34 -23.79 -29.90
N ARG A 103 7.59 -24.72 -30.50
CA ARG A 103 7.09 -25.92 -29.81
C ARG A 103 8.28 -26.69 -29.23
N GLU A 104 8.14 -27.17 -27.99
CA GLU A 104 9.16 -27.96 -27.30
C GLU A 104 9.68 -29.09 -28.21
N GLU A 105 10.99 -29.11 -28.45
CA GLU A 105 11.65 -30.31 -28.96
C GLU A 105 11.85 -31.25 -27.78
N SER A 106 11.23 -32.43 -27.86
CA SER A 106 11.46 -33.49 -26.89
C SER A 106 12.90 -33.97 -27.02
N LEU A 107 13.76 -33.60 -26.07
CA LEU A 107 15.10 -34.15 -25.99
C LEU A 107 14.99 -35.64 -25.62
N ALA A 108 15.94 -36.44 -26.10
CA ALA A 108 15.93 -37.90 -25.95
C ALA A 108 15.96 -38.39 -24.49
N ASP A 109 16.24 -37.50 -23.53
CA ASP A 109 16.34 -37.79 -22.09
C ASP A 109 15.08 -37.38 -21.29
N GLY A 110 13.97 -37.10 -21.97
CA GLY A 110 12.68 -36.79 -21.32
C GLY A 110 12.58 -35.41 -20.67
N THR A 111 13.60 -34.56 -20.83
CA THR A 111 13.57 -33.15 -20.42
C THR A 111 13.12 -32.27 -21.59
N SER A 112 12.12 -31.41 -21.37
CA SER A 112 11.73 -30.38 -22.34
C SER A 112 12.63 -29.16 -22.18
N ALA A 113 13.38 -28.81 -23.23
CA ALA A 113 13.96 -27.47 -23.34
C ALA A 113 12.96 -26.57 -24.09
N PRO A 114 12.77 -25.30 -23.68
CA PRO A 114 11.98 -24.35 -24.46
C PRO A 114 12.60 -24.22 -25.87
N GLY A 115 11.77 -24.31 -26.92
CA GLY A 115 12.21 -24.10 -28.30
C GLY A 115 12.78 -22.70 -28.52
N ALA A 116 13.39 -22.45 -29.68
CA ALA A 116 13.95 -21.13 -30.00
C ALA A 116 12.91 -19.99 -29.87
N LEU A 117 13.37 -18.80 -29.46
CA LEU A 117 12.52 -17.60 -29.40
C LEU A 117 11.97 -17.29 -30.80
N ARG A 118 10.65 -17.31 -30.93
CA ARG A 118 9.92 -17.06 -32.18
C ARG A 118 9.70 -15.56 -32.44
N GLU A 119 10.11 -14.72 -31.50
CA GLU A 119 10.03 -13.27 -31.65
C GLU A 119 11.12 -12.76 -32.60
N LEU A 120 10.73 -11.94 -33.57
CA LEU A 120 11.68 -11.21 -34.42
C LEU A 120 12.54 -10.30 -33.54
N HIS A 121 13.86 -10.52 -33.58
CA HIS A 121 14.83 -9.58 -33.02
C HIS A 121 14.59 -8.19 -33.59
N ASN A 122 14.16 -7.27 -32.73
CA ASN A 122 13.90 -5.90 -33.12
C ASN A 122 15.16 -5.06 -33.01
N ASN A 123 15.78 -4.80 -34.15
CA ASN A 123 16.99 -3.97 -34.24
C ASN A 123 16.70 -2.47 -34.11
N ARG A 124 15.44 -2.06 -33.89
CA ARG A 124 15.09 -0.65 -33.72
C ARG A 124 15.58 -0.16 -32.35
N VAL A 125 16.40 0.90 -32.34
CA VAL A 125 16.93 1.54 -31.12
C VAL A 125 15.84 2.31 -30.38
N ILE A 126 15.38 1.75 -29.25
CA ILE A 126 14.41 2.39 -28.35
C ILE A 126 14.89 3.81 -28.01
N PRO A 127 14.02 4.84 -28.03
CA PRO A 127 14.38 6.17 -27.56
C PRO A 127 14.84 6.11 -26.09
N ARG A 128 16.16 6.07 -25.88
CA ARG A 128 16.84 5.94 -24.57
C ARG A 128 16.54 7.09 -23.59
N ASP A 129 15.83 8.12 -24.06
CA ASP A 129 15.44 9.27 -23.26
C ASP A 129 14.44 8.91 -22.14
N TYR A 130 13.54 7.94 -22.34
CA TYR A 130 12.54 7.53 -21.34
C TYR A 130 12.89 6.23 -20.63
N TYR A 131 13.52 5.29 -21.33
CA TYR A 131 13.82 3.98 -20.76
C TYR A 131 15.22 3.92 -20.19
N LEU A 132 15.38 3.38 -18.98
CA LEU A 132 16.70 2.92 -18.53
C LEU A 132 16.97 1.53 -19.08
N PRO A 133 18.19 1.26 -19.54
CA PRO A 133 18.53 -0.01 -20.14
C PRO A 133 18.67 -1.09 -19.05
N ARG A 134 18.37 -2.35 -19.44
CA ARG A 134 18.28 -3.49 -18.50
C ARG A 134 19.60 -3.72 -17.73
N ASP A 135 20.74 -3.48 -18.39
CA ASP A 135 22.08 -3.58 -17.79
C ASP A 135 22.33 -2.51 -16.72
N GLU A 136 21.79 -1.29 -16.87
CA GLU A 136 21.87 -0.25 -15.83
C GLU A 136 21.02 -0.61 -14.62
N VAL A 137 19.85 -1.20 -14.84
CA VAL A 137 18.93 -1.65 -13.77
C VAL A 137 19.49 -2.86 -13.03
N ASN A 138 20.08 -3.84 -13.73
CA ASN A 138 20.56 -5.08 -13.12
C ASN A 138 21.75 -4.88 -12.16
N LYS A 139 22.47 -3.75 -12.24
CA LYS A 139 23.48 -3.35 -11.24
C LYS A 139 22.91 -3.21 -9.83
N TRP A 140 21.61 -2.99 -9.72
CA TRP A 140 20.87 -2.82 -8.46
C TRP A 140 20.22 -4.10 -7.97
N SER A 141 20.46 -5.23 -8.64
CA SER A 141 20.01 -6.56 -8.19
C SER A 141 20.96 -7.12 -7.14
N LYS A 142 20.50 -8.11 -6.34
CA LYS A 142 21.34 -8.87 -5.41
C LYS A 142 22.62 -9.41 -6.08
N GLU A 143 22.54 -9.80 -7.35
CA GLU A 143 23.66 -10.31 -8.14
C GLU A 143 24.62 -9.21 -8.64
N GLY A 144 24.07 -8.03 -8.95
CA GLY A 144 24.81 -6.90 -9.54
C GLY A 144 25.58 -6.05 -8.52
N VAL A 145 25.26 -6.20 -7.23
CA VAL A 145 26.01 -5.59 -6.14
C VAL A 145 27.29 -6.41 -5.88
N PRO A 146 28.48 -5.80 -5.68
CA PRO A 146 29.73 -6.52 -5.43
C PRO A 146 29.61 -7.53 -4.28
N ASP A 147 30.26 -8.70 -4.36
CA ASP A 147 30.15 -9.77 -3.36
C ASP A 147 30.52 -9.30 -1.93
N VAL A 148 31.45 -8.33 -1.81
CA VAL A 148 31.84 -7.71 -0.53
C VAL A 148 30.68 -6.95 0.14
N MET A 149 29.67 -6.56 -0.65
CA MET A 149 28.45 -5.87 -0.23
C MET A 149 27.23 -6.81 -0.16
N LYS A 150 27.37 -8.10 -0.52
CA LYS A 150 26.27 -9.10 -0.47
C LYS A 150 26.05 -9.75 0.90
N SER A 151 26.97 -9.55 1.85
CA SER A 151 26.73 -9.85 3.27
C SER A 151 25.68 -8.91 3.90
N PHE A 152 25.21 -7.93 3.14
CA PHE A 152 24.11 -7.06 3.47
C PHE A 152 22.78 -7.82 3.34
N ASP A 153 22.33 -8.41 4.43
CA ASP A 153 21.05 -9.11 4.48
C ASP A 153 19.94 -8.11 4.82
N VAL A 154 19.07 -7.85 3.84
CA VAL A 154 17.92 -6.95 3.98
C VAL A 154 16.94 -7.49 5.02
N GLU A 155 16.90 -8.81 5.23
CA GLU A 155 15.96 -9.47 6.14
C GLU A 155 16.42 -9.41 7.61
N ALA A 156 17.72 -9.32 7.88
CA ALA A 156 18.26 -9.33 9.25
C ALA A 156 18.12 -7.99 10.00
N GLU A 157 18.10 -6.85 9.28
CA GLU A 157 17.80 -5.53 9.86
C GLU A 157 16.29 -5.19 9.83
N GLU A 158 15.46 -6.02 9.19
CA GLU A 158 14.00 -5.85 9.14
C GLU A 158 13.30 -6.27 10.45
N GLU A 159 13.91 -7.15 11.27
CA GLU A 159 13.31 -7.68 12.50
C GLU A 159 13.50 -6.81 13.75
N GLU A 160 14.54 -5.98 13.84
CA GLU A 160 14.88 -5.27 15.09
C GLU A 160 14.17 -3.90 15.28
N ASP A 161 13.54 -3.33 14.24
CA ASP A 161 12.99 -1.96 14.31
C ASP A 161 11.71 -1.78 13.46
N ASP A 162 10.81 -2.78 13.41
CA ASP A 162 9.45 -2.58 12.87
C ASP A 162 8.50 -1.99 13.92
N ASP A 163 8.85 -0.83 14.47
CA ASP A 163 7.97 -0.02 15.32
C ASP A 163 6.79 0.62 14.53
N SER A 164 6.54 0.16 13.29
CA SER A 164 5.54 0.76 12.40
C SER A 164 4.39 -0.15 12.01
N GLY A 165 4.47 -1.47 12.24
CA GLY A 165 3.40 -2.46 11.95
C GLY A 165 2.92 -2.52 10.50
N CYS A 166 3.51 -1.73 9.59
CA CYS A 166 3.01 -1.53 8.24
C CYS A 166 3.37 -2.70 7.33
N ALA A 167 4.39 -3.51 7.65
CA ALA A 167 4.87 -4.58 6.77
C ALA A 167 3.87 -5.76 6.67
N ASP A 168 3.18 -6.08 7.76
CA ASP A 168 2.30 -7.26 7.85
C ASP A 168 1.06 -7.18 6.94
N HIS A 169 0.65 -5.96 6.56
CA HIS A 169 -0.53 -5.74 5.74
C HIS A 169 -0.30 -5.87 4.21
N TRP A 170 0.95 -5.84 3.73
CA TRP A 170 1.24 -5.82 2.28
C TRP A 170 1.77 -7.17 1.78
N GLN A 171 0.85 -8.05 1.36
CA GLN A 171 1.17 -9.37 0.78
C GLN A 171 1.97 -9.34 -0.55
N ASN A 172 2.14 -8.17 -1.16
CA ASN A 172 2.74 -8.03 -2.50
C ASN A 172 4.26 -8.29 -2.56
N MET A 173 4.91 -8.54 -1.41
CA MET A 173 6.37 -8.69 -1.30
C MET A 173 6.86 -10.14 -1.20
N LYS A 174 5.98 -11.16 -1.33
CA LYS A 174 6.46 -12.57 -1.37
C LYS A 174 7.06 -12.90 -2.73
N GLU A 175 8.36 -12.63 -2.89
CA GLU A 175 9.17 -12.87 -4.09
C GLU A 175 9.02 -14.31 -4.61
N GLU A 176 8.95 -15.30 -3.72
CA GLU A 176 8.89 -16.73 -4.09
C GLU A 176 7.56 -17.15 -4.76
N VAL A 177 6.43 -16.59 -4.30
CA VAL A 177 5.09 -16.92 -4.83
C VAL A 177 4.88 -16.24 -6.19
N THR A 178 5.45 -15.06 -6.37
CA THR A 178 5.36 -14.29 -7.63
C THR A 178 6.33 -14.79 -8.70
N ALA A 179 7.54 -15.24 -8.34
CA ALA A 179 8.52 -15.75 -9.30
C ALA A 179 8.01 -16.94 -10.14
N ARG A 180 7.29 -17.89 -9.53
CA ARG A 180 6.72 -19.05 -10.24
C ARG A 180 5.60 -18.68 -11.22
N LEU A 181 4.80 -17.67 -10.91
CA LEU A 181 3.73 -17.17 -11.79
C LEU A 181 4.28 -16.31 -12.94
N TYR A 182 5.41 -15.63 -12.72
CA TYR A 182 5.99 -14.67 -13.65
C TYR A 182 7.06 -15.22 -14.59
N GLY A 183 7.61 -16.41 -14.32
CA GLY A 183 8.60 -17.07 -15.20
C GLY A 183 8.10 -17.36 -16.63
N MET A 184 6.79 -17.27 -16.87
CA MET A 184 6.18 -17.42 -18.20
C MET A 184 6.23 -16.13 -19.06
N TYR A 185 6.59 -14.99 -18.47
CA TYR A 185 6.58 -13.68 -19.11
C TYR A 185 8.00 -13.14 -19.31
N ASP A 186 8.29 -12.59 -20.49
CA ASP A 186 9.54 -11.85 -20.78
C ASP A 186 9.52 -10.52 -20.04
N GLU A 187 8.45 -9.74 -20.22
CA GLU A 187 8.18 -8.52 -19.47
C GLU A 187 6.92 -8.74 -18.64
N THR A 188 7.02 -8.63 -17.33
CA THR A 188 5.86 -8.76 -16.43
C THR A 188 5.10 -7.45 -16.31
N GLY A 189 5.75 -6.34 -16.68
CA GLY A 189 5.20 -5.01 -16.58
C GLY A 189 6.25 -3.94 -16.79
N PHE A 190 5.96 -2.74 -16.28
CA PHE A 190 6.95 -1.66 -16.20
C PHE A 190 6.86 -0.98 -14.85
N PHE A 191 7.98 -0.42 -14.42
CA PHE A 191 8.06 0.44 -13.25
C PHE A 191 8.46 1.83 -13.73
N HIS A 192 7.91 2.88 -13.15
CA HIS A 192 8.05 4.23 -13.70
C HIS A 192 8.13 5.30 -12.63
N THR A 193 8.66 6.45 -13.04
CA THR A 193 8.68 7.66 -12.22
C THR A 193 8.01 8.82 -12.96
N LEU A 194 7.23 9.59 -12.20
CA LEU A 194 6.41 10.70 -12.67
C LEU A 194 6.71 11.92 -11.81
N CYS A 195 6.68 13.12 -12.39
CA CYS A 195 6.69 14.34 -11.57
C CYS A 195 5.31 14.59 -10.93
N ARG A 196 5.23 15.50 -9.96
CA ARG A 196 3.96 15.94 -9.35
C ARG A 196 2.88 16.40 -10.34
N TYR A 197 3.26 16.84 -11.55
CA TYR A 197 2.33 17.22 -12.61
C TYR A 197 1.90 16.05 -13.52
N GLY A 198 2.47 14.85 -13.36
CA GLY A 198 2.13 13.64 -14.12
C GLY A 198 2.94 13.48 -15.41
N PHE A 199 4.07 14.19 -15.54
CA PHE A 199 4.98 13.98 -16.66
C PHE A 199 5.86 12.77 -16.38
N VAL A 200 5.94 11.84 -17.34
CA VAL A 200 6.84 10.69 -17.27
C VAL A 200 8.29 11.14 -17.33
N LEU A 201 9.03 10.75 -16.31
CA LEU A 201 10.45 11.05 -16.17
C LEU A 201 11.27 9.89 -16.69
N LYS A 202 11.10 8.68 -16.17
CA LYS A 202 11.82 7.47 -16.60
C LYS A 202 10.93 6.26 -16.40
N VAL A 203 11.20 5.23 -17.18
CA VAL A 203 10.52 3.93 -17.17
C VAL A 203 11.59 2.84 -17.20
N VAL A 204 11.33 1.74 -16.51
CA VAL A 204 12.10 0.51 -16.58
C VAL A 204 11.13 -0.62 -16.87
N ASP A 205 11.53 -1.56 -17.73
CA ASP A 205 10.74 -2.77 -17.91
C ASP A 205 11.02 -3.73 -16.74
N MET A 206 9.97 -4.34 -16.22
CA MET A 206 10.08 -5.41 -15.23
C MET A 206 10.20 -6.73 -16.00
N VAL A 207 11.31 -7.44 -15.81
CA VAL A 207 11.71 -8.56 -16.66
C VAL A 207 11.64 -9.85 -15.85
N SER A 208 10.75 -10.76 -16.28
CA SER A 208 10.54 -12.09 -15.68
C SER A 208 10.45 -12.12 -14.15
N SER A 209 10.00 -11.03 -13.52
CA SER A 209 9.93 -10.86 -12.07
C SER A 209 8.72 -10.01 -11.65
N GLY A 210 8.32 -10.05 -10.38
CA GLY A 210 7.45 -9.02 -9.82
C GLY A 210 8.18 -7.67 -9.66
N GLU A 211 7.67 -6.81 -8.76
CA GLU A 211 8.24 -5.50 -8.43
C GLU A 211 9.47 -5.61 -7.51
N LEU A 212 10.58 -6.17 -8.03
CA LEU A 212 11.83 -6.26 -7.29
C LEU A 212 12.40 -4.88 -6.92
N SER A 213 13.06 -4.78 -5.77
CA SER A 213 13.67 -3.55 -5.25
C SER A 213 14.65 -2.86 -6.21
N LYS A 214 15.29 -3.61 -7.12
CA LYS A 214 16.19 -3.06 -8.15
C LYS A 214 15.54 -2.00 -9.04
N TYR A 215 14.22 -2.10 -9.30
CA TYR A 215 13.51 -1.16 -10.17
C TYR A 215 13.37 0.24 -9.52
N PRO A 216 12.78 0.40 -8.33
CA PRO A 216 12.74 1.69 -7.66
C PRO A 216 14.14 2.24 -7.32
N LEU A 217 15.09 1.38 -6.93
CA LEU A 217 16.46 1.80 -6.61
C LEU A 217 17.17 2.43 -7.83
N SER A 218 17.13 1.75 -8.98
CA SER A 218 17.75 2.26 -10.22
C SER A 218 17.15 3.58 -10.68
N LEU A 219 15.82 3.72 -10.64
CA LEU A 219 15.14 4.98 -10.96
C LEU A 219 15.53 6.09 -9.99
N THR A 220 15.56 5.80 -8.69
CA THR A 220 15.88 6.77 -7.64
C THR A 220 17.29 7.31 -7.84
N ALA A 221 18.27 6.43 -8.01
CA ALA A 221 19.66 6.82 -8.26
C ALA A 221 19.81 7.66 -9.53
N HIS A 222 19.14 7.26 -10.62
CA HIS A 222 19.19 8.00 -11.88
C HIS A 222 18.60 9.40 -11.74
N ILE A 223 17.48 9.54 -11.03
CA ILE A 223 16.82 10.82 -10.80
C ILE A 223 17.64 11.73 -9.87
N LEU A 224 18.21 11.19 -8.78
CA LEU A 224 19.05 11.95 -7.84
C LEU A 224 20.29 12.54 -8.53
N ASN A 225 20.97 11.75 -9.37
CA ASN A 225 22.15 12.21 -10.11
C ASN A 225 21.86 13.35 -11.09
N ILE A 226 20.62 13.49 -11.56
CA ILE A 226 20.25 14.45 -12.60
C ILE A 226 19.53 15.67 -12.03
N LEU A 227 18.61 15.46 -11.10
CA LEU A 227 17.72 16.48 -10.53
C LEU A 227 18.16 16.96 -9.14
N GLY A 228 19.04 16.23 -8.45
CA GLY A 228 19.54 16.60 -7.12
C GLY A 228 18.54 16.28 -6.02
N GLU A 229 18.14 17.30 -5.25
CA GLU A 229 17.25 17.16 -4.09
C GLU A 229 15.82 16.77 -4.48
N VAL A 230 15.47 15.51 -4.23
CA VAL A 230 14.22 14.91 -4.70
C VAL A 230 13.48 14.23 -3.56
N ALA A 231 12.16 14.46 -3.50
CA ALA A 231 11.24 13.63 -2.74
C ALA A 231 10.40 12.73 -3.67
N LEU A 232 10.37 11.42 -3.41
CA LEU A 232 9.60 10.46 -4.19
C LEU A 232 8.54 9.80 -3.31
N ALA A 233 7.27 9.90 -3.71
CA ALA A 233 6.21 9.11 -3.12
C ALA A 233 6.18 7.69 -3.69
N TYR A 234 5.94 6.72 -2.81
CA TYR A 234 5.76 5.32 -3.14
C TYR A 234 4.78 4.69 -2.13
N ASP A 235 4.02 3.68 -2.54
CA ASP A 235 3.03 2.99 -1.70
C ASP A 235 3.66 2.45 -0.43
N ILE A 236 4.86 1.90 -0.56
CA ILE A 236 5.69 1.40 0.53
C ILE A 236 6.82 2.37 0.89
N GLY A 237 6.57 3.68 0.75
CA GLY A 237 7.58 4.72 0.96
C GLY A 237 8.26 4.67 2.34
N CYS A 238 7.54 4.23 3.39
CA CYS A 238 8.07 4.02 4.73
C CYS A 238 9.15 2.93 4.78
N LYS A 239 8.90 1.76 4.20
CA LYS A 239 9.87 0.65 4.08
C LYS A 239 10.98 1.01 3.11
N TYR A 240 10.63 1.61 1.98
CA TYR A 240 11.60 2.02 0.97
C TYR A 240 12.62 3.04 1.52
N LYS A 241 12.20 3.95 2.40
CA LYS A 241 13.09 4.86 3.13
C LYS A 241 14.16 4.11 3.92
N LYS A 242 13.77 3.06 4.66
CA LYS A 242 14.70 2.22 5.43
C LYS A 242 15.70 1.58 4.47
N LEU A 243 15.21 0.91 3.42
CA LEU A 243 16.03 0.29 2.38
C LEU A 243 17.06 1.25 1.78
N VAL A 244 16.66 2.46 1.38
CA VAL A 244 17.57 3.44 0.78
C VAL A 244 18.68 3.89 1.75
N LYS A 245 18.37 4.01 3.04
CA LYS A 245 19.34 4.42 4.08
C LYS A 245 20.42 3.38 4.34
N VAL A 246 20.12 2.12 4.10
CA VAL A 246 21.02 0.99 4.39
C VAL A 246 21.69 0.45 3.12
N HIS A 247 21.08 0.65 1.95
CA HIS A 247 21.58 0.13 0.68
C HIS A 247 22.97 0.67 0.32
N PRO A 248 23.97 -0.21 0.07
CA PRO A 248 25.38 0.17 -0.01
C PRO A 248 25.72 1.15 -1.14
N LEU A 249 25.00 1.08 -2.27
CA LEU A 249 25.25 1.96 -3.42
C LEU A 249 24.44 3.27 -3.39
N LEU A 250 23.35 3.34 -2.61
CA LEU A 250 22.41 4.46 -2.66
C LEU A 250 22.47 5.35 -1.42
N LYS A 251 22.86 4.79 -0.27
CA LYS A 251 22.94 5.47 1.03
C LYS A 251 23.68 6.81 0.95
N GLU A 252 24.89 6.81 0.40
CA GLU A 252 25.72 8.01 0.33
C GLU A 252 25.12 9.06 -0.62
N LEU A 253 24.68 8.63 -1.81
CA LEU A 253 24.04 9.52 -2.78
C LEU A 253 22.73 10.12 -2.25
N ALA A 254 21.93 9.30 -1.56
CA ALA A 254 20.67 9.73 -0.95
C ALA A 254 20.91 10.72 0.20
N ALA A 255 21.95 10.51 1.01
CA ALA A 255 22.34 11.44 2.06
C ALA A 255 22.86 12.77 1.49
N ASP A 256 23.79 12.71 0.52
CA ASP A 256 24.35 13.89 -0.15
C ASP A 256 23.27 14.75 -0.83
N LYS A 257 22.27 14.11 -1.43
CA LYS A 257 21.16 14.79 -2.12
C LYS A 257 19.93 15.03 -1.26
N ASN A 258 19.99 14.82 0.06
CA ASN A 258 18.85 15.00 0.97
C ASN A 258 17.56 14.32 0.46
N PHE A 259 17.69 13.08 -0.01
CA PHE A 259 16.58 12.30 -0.55
C PHE A 259 15.51 12.02 0.51
N ARG A 260 14.25 12.18 0.12
CA ARG A 260 13.10 11.82 0.97
C ARG A 260 12.15 10.85 0.26
N ALA A 261 11.99 9.67 0.82
CA ALA A 261 10.85 8.81 0.48
C ALA A 261 9.59 9.27 1.23
N LEU A 262 8.46 9.24 0.54
CA LEU A 262 7.14 9.67 1.01
C LEU A 262 6.11 8.56 0.79
N VAL A 263 5.04 8.57 1.56
CA VAL A 263 3.82 7.81 1.29
C VAL A 263 2.81 8.74 0.62
N GLY A 264 2.21 8.29 -0.49
CA GLY A 264 1.20 9.05 -1.20
C GLY A 264 -0.09 9.19 -0.37
N THR A 265 -0.79 10.33 -0.48
CA THR A 265 -2.04 10.57 0.26
C THR A 265 -3.12 9.52 0.04
N PHE A 266 -3.20 8.94 -1.16
CA PHE A 266 -4.16 7.85 -1.43
C PHE A 266 -3.88 6.61 -0.59
N HIS A 267 -2.60 6.26 -0.45
CA HIS A 267 -2.18 5.06 0.28
C HIS A 267 -2.03 5.30 1.78
N GLY A 268 -2.08 6.56 2.25
CA GLY A 268 -1.89 6.90 3.66
C GLY A 268 -2.76 6.11 4.64
N HIS A 269 -3.99 5.79 4.24
CA HIS A 269 -4.93 4.99 5.05
C HIS A 269 -4.56 3.50 5.16
N GLY A 270 -3.66 3.00 4.30
CA GLY A 270 -3.12 1.65 4.39
C GLY A 270 -1.86 1.56 5.26
N HIS A 271 -1.50 2.64 5.97
CA HIS A 271 -0.39 2.70 6.91
C HIS A 271 -0.94 3.11 8.28
N GLY A 272 -0.37 2.56 9.35
CA GLY A 272 -0.71 2.98 10.71
C GLY A 272 -0.46 4.47 10.92
N HIS A 273 -1.18 5.06 11.87
CA HIS A 273 -1.18 6.49 12.12
C HIS A 273 0.24 7.03 12.43
N LEU A 274 1.06 6.30 13.19
CA LEU A 274 2.46 6.66 13.45
C LEU A 274 3.29 6.77 12.16
N CYS A 275 3.14 5.79 11.26
CA CYS A 275 3.78 5.82 9.95
C CYS A 275 3.27 7.00 9.12
N GLY A 276 1.96 7.27 9.18
CA GLY A 276 1.30 8.40 8.53
C GLY A 276 1.92 9.75 8.96
N LEU A 277 2.03 10.00 10.26
CA LEU A 277 2.61 11.24 10.79
C LEU A 277 4.04 11.49 10.30
N GLU A 278 4.82 10.43 10.07
CA GLU A 278 6.21 10.56 9.64
C GLU A 278 6.38 10.61 8.11
N ASN A 279 5.67 9.76 7.37
CA ASN A 279 5.98 9.51 5.97
C ASN A 279 4.88 10.02 5.01
N LEU A 280 3.66 10.27 5.48
CA LEU A 280 2.59 10.77 4.62
C LEU A 280 2.89 12.18 4.14
N MET A 281 2.74 12.38 2.84
CA MET A 281 3.12 13.63 2.18
C MET A 281 2.44 14.91 2.73
N THR A 282 1.27 14.81 3.35
CA THR A 282 0.56 15.96 3.96
C THR A 282 1.22 16.43 5.25
N TYR A 283 1.88 15.54 5.99
CA TYR A 283 2.60 15.85 7.22
C TYR A 283 4.07 16.24 6.97
N VAL A 284 4.60 15.93 5.77
CA VAL A 284 5.98 16.29 5.42
C VAL A 284 6.06 17.72 4.88
N GLU A 285 6.70 18.58 5.66
CA GLU A 285 6.98 19.95 5.28
C GLU A 285 7.72 20.05 3.95
N GLY A 286 7.35 21.03 3.11
CA GLY A 286 7.96 21.28 1.79
C GLY A 286 7.29 20.54 0.63
N VAL A 287 6.47 19.52 0.89
CA VAL A 287 5.77 18.77 -0.17
C VAL A 287 4.50 19.50 -0.64
N GLY A 288 3.76 20.08 0.31
CA GLY A 288 2.52 20.82 0.07
C GLY A 288 1.27 19.95 -0.06
N LEU A 289 0.11 20.59 -0.17
CA LEU A 289 -1.23 19.95 -0.07
C LEU A 289 -1.69 19.20 -1.34
N ARG A 290 -0.79 18.94 -2.29
CA ARG A 290 -1.17 18.30 -3.56
C ARG A 290 -0.98 16.81 -3.50
N ASP A 291 -2.06 16.08 -3.75
CA ASP A 291 -1.96 14.66 -4.09
C ASP A 291 -1.24 14.46 -5.43
N ILE A 292 -0.20 13.61 -5.41
CA ILE A 292 0.60 13.22 -6.58
C ILE A 292 0.32 11.80 -7.09
N PHE A 293 -0.48 11.03 -6.35
CA PHE A 293 -0.81 9.62 -6.60
C PHE A 293 -2.17 9.41 -7.29
N LEU A 294 -3.20 10.15 -6.86
CA LEU A 294 -4.63 9.86 -7.16
C LEU A 294 -5.05 9.77 -8.65
N LYS A 295 -4.23 10.18 -9.63
CA LYS A 295 -4.69 10.32 -11.03
C LYS A 295 -3.69 9.95 -12.12
N VAL A 296 -2.51 9.39 -11.81
CA VAL A 296 -1.51 9.10 -12.86
C VAL A 296 -1.56 7.66 -13.37
N GLN A 297 -2.17 6.75 -12.61
CA GLN A 297 -2.47 5.41 -13.09
C GLN A 297 -3.38 5.43 -14.33
N ARG A 298 -4.49 6.18 -14.32
CA ARG A 298 -5.55 6.04 -15.34
C ARG A 298 -5.11 6.26 -16.79
N PRO A 299 -4.29 7.25 -17.17
CA PRO A 299 -4.05 7.49 -18.59
C PRO A 299 -2.87 6.67 -19.15
N CYS A 300 -1.89 6.30 -18.31
CA CYS A 300 -0.82 5.38 -18.68
C CYS A 300 -1.37 3.93 -18.81
N LEU A 301 -2.32 3.55 -17.95
CA LEU A 301 -2.98 2.24 -17.94
C LEU A 301 -3.94 2.00 -19.12
N HIS A 302 -4.52 3.06 -19.70
CA HIS A 302 -5.53 2.91 -20.76
C HIS A 302 -4.99 3.07 -22.18
N HIS A 303 -3.69 3.28 -22.39
CA HIS A 303 -3.15 3.30 -23.74
C HIS A 303 -2.95 1.86 -24.24
N PRO A 304 -3.77 1.33 -25.17
CA PRO A 304 -3.76 -0.10 -25.49
C PRO A 304 -2.70 -0.47 -26.53
N LEU A 305 -1.66 0.36 -26.63
CA LEU A 305 -0.53 0.13 -27.52
C LEU A 305 0.43 -0.94 -26.96
N ARG A 306 0.15 -1.45 -25.75
CA ARG A 306 0.80 -2.61 -25.11
C ARG A 306 -0.14 -3.80 -24.87
N LYS A 307 -1.22 -3.97 -25.66
CA LYS A 307 -1.89 -5.29 -25.73
C LYS A 307 -0.91 -6.33 -26.29
N PRO A 308 -1.11 -7.64 -26.02
CA PRO A 308 -0.24 -8.72 -26.47
C PRO A 308 -0.34 -8.88 -27.99
N VAL A 309 0.21 -7.92 -28.70
CA VAL A 309 0.60 -8.05 -30.08
C VAL A 309 2.10 -8.16 -30.01
N SER A 310 2.59 -9.22 -30.63
CA SER A 310 3.97 -9.69 -30.78
C SER A 310 4.94 -8.69 -31.43
N SER A 311 4.74 -7.38 -31.24
CA SER A 311 5.59 -6.32 -31.78
C SER A 311 6.29 -5.55 -30.65
N PRO A 312 7.63 -5.55 -30.60
CA PRO A 312 8.46 -4.67 -29.77
C PRO A 312 8.40 -3.17 -30.16
N ALA A 313 7.34 -2.73 -30.86
CA ALA A 313 7.02 -1.34 -31.13
C ALA A 313 6.45 -0.58 -29.91
N SER A 314 6.13 -1.30 -28.82
CA SER A 314 5.56 -0.77 -27.58
C SER A 314 6.34 0.41 -26.97
N HIS A 315 7.67 0.35 -27.02
CA HIS A 315 8.57 1.40 -26.51
C HIS A 315 8.52 2.71 -27.32
N TYR A 316 8.08 2.67 -28.58
CA TYR A 316 7.95 3.85 -29.45
C TYR A 316 6.62 4.59 -29.27
N HIS A 317 5.65 3.93 -28.64
CA HIS A 317 4.32 4.48 -28.36
C HIS A 317 4.28 5.33 -27.08
N VAL A 318 5.27 5.17 -26.19
CA VAL A 318 5.36 5.89 -24.91
C VAL A 318 5.43 7.41 -25.08
N PRO A 319 6.26 7.99 -25.98
CA PRO A 319 6.32 9.44 -26.15
C PRO A 319 4.98 10.08 -26.54
N GLU A 320 4.17 9.41 -27.37
CA GLU A 320 2.89 9.90 -27.89
C GLU A 320 1.77 9.80 -26.84
N ALA A 321 1.73 8.68 -26.10
CA ALA A 321 0.87 8.50 -24.92
C ALA A 321 1.19 9.53 -23.83
N CYS A 322 2.48 9.75 -23.58
CA CYS A 322 2.97 10.75 -22.62
C CYS A 322 2.74 12.19 -23.10
N GLY A 323 2.57 12.43 -24.41
CA GLY A 323 2.30 13.74 -25.00
C GLY A 323 0.86 14.20 -24.75
N HIS A 324 -0.12 13.31 -25.00
CA HIS A 324 -1.54 13.59 -24.78
C HIS A 324 -1.87 13.92 -23.32
N LEU A 325 -1.20 13.25 -22.39
CA LEU A 325 -1.30 13.47 -20.94
C LEU A 325 -0.93 14.89 -20.48
N ARG A 326 0.00 15.55 -21.18
CA ARG A 326 0.50 16.89 -20.84
C ARG A 326 -0.57 17.96 -21.01
N ASN A 327 -1.43 17.78 -22.01
CA ASN A 327 -2.41 18.78 -22.42
C ASN A 327 -3.66 18.78 -21.51
N VAL A 328 -4.01 17.62 -20.94
CA VAL A 328 -5.21 17.46 -20.12
C VAL A 328 -4.96 17.83 -18.66
N THR A 329 -3.80 17.48 -18.11
CA THR A 329 -3.54 17.57 -16.65
C THR A 329 -3.02 18.94 -16.19
N ARG A 330 -2.33 19.68 -17.06
CA ARG A 330 -1.66 20.95 -16.71
C ARG A 330 -2.64 22.06 -16.29
N PRO A 331 -3.76 22.33 -17.00
CA PRO A 331 -4.69 23.40 -16.61
C PRO A 331 -5.39 23.11 -15.28
N ILE A 332 -5.77 21.86 -15.05
CA ILE A 332 -6.48 21.40 -13.84
C ILE A 332 -5.60 21.60 -12.60
N LYS A 333 -4.32 21.19 -12.68
CA LYS A 333 -3.39 21.29 -11.54
C LYS A 333 -3.01 22.73 -11.22
N TYR A 334 -2.88 23.60 -12.22
CA TYR A 334 -2.64 25.02 -12.00
C TYR A 334 -3.82 25.69 -11.30
N ARG A 335 -5.06 25.48 -11.79
CA ARG A 335 -6.27 26.01 -11.18
C ARG A 335 -6.42 25.62 -9.71
N ARG A 336 -6.20 24.33 -9.40
CA ARG A 336 -6.22 23.84 -8.00
C ARG A 336 -5.16 24.51 -7.11
N THR A 337 -4.01 24.92 -7.67
CA THR A 337 -3.02 25.72 -6.93
C THR A 337 -3.60 27.05 -6.51
N LEU A 338 -4.28 27.73 -7.43
CA LEU A 338 -4.85 29.05 -7.18
C LEU A 338 -5.98 28.96 -6.15
N GLU A 339 -6.80 27.91 -6.22
CA GLU A 339 -7.84 27.60 -5.24
C GLU A 339 -7.24 27.42 -3.84
N VAL A 340 -6.20 26.60 -3.69
CA VAL A 340 -5.49 26.45 -2.40
C VAL A 340 -4.83 27.75 -1.94
N LYS A 341 -4.30 28.56 -2.86
CA LYS A 341 -3.76 29.88 -2.49
C LYS A 341 -4.85 30.84 -2.00
N ALA A 342 -6.07 30.71 -2.50
CA ALA A 342 -7.20 31.54 -2.07
C ALA A 342 -7.66 31.21 -0.64
N THR A 343 -7.43 29.98 -0.15
CA THR A 343 -7.85 29.58 1.21
C THR A 343 -6.92 30.05 2.33
N TYR A 344 -5.78 30.69 2.03
CA TYR A 344 -4.87 31.20 3.08
C TYR A 344 -5.53 32.25 3.98
N GLY A 345 -6.45 33.06 3.44
CA GLY A 345 -7.23 34.00 4.24
C GLY A 345 -8.10 33.27 5.26
N THR A 346 -8.82 32.24 4.80
CA THR A 346 -9.66 31.37 5.64
C THR A 346 -8.86 30.68 6.73
N LEU A 347 -7.67 30.15 6.41
CA LEU A 347 -6.78 29.53 7.40
C LEU A 347 -6.41 30.54 8.51
N ARG A 348 -6.07 31.77 8.13
CA ARG A 348 -5.72 32.82 9.10
C ARG A 348 -6.89 33.16 10.01
N THR A 349 -8.10 33.31 9.45
CA THR A 349 -9.30 33.57 10.25
C THR A 349 -9.58 32.41 11.22
N ALA A 350 -9.51 31.17 10.75
CA ALA A 350 -9.71 29.99 11.59
C ALA A 350 -8.67 29.88 12.71
N MET A 351 -7.39 30.21 12.43
CA MET A 351 -6.35 30.27 13.45
C MET A 351 -6.68 31.32 14.53
N GLN A 352 -7.18 32.49 14.14
CA GLN A 352 -7.57 33.53 15.10
C GLN A 352 -8.76 33.11 15.96
N GLU A 353 -9.78 32.51 15.35
CA GLU A 353 -10.97 32.01 16.06
C GLU A 353 -10.64 30.89 17.05
N LEU A 354 -9.67 30.03 16.71
CA LEU A 354 -9.21 28.93 17.55
C LEU A 354 -8.09 29.33 18.53
N GLY A 355 -7.70 30.62 18.58
CA GLY A 355 -6.63 31.10 19.46
C GLY A 355 -5.23 30.55 19.11
N VAL A 356 -5.00 30.16 17.85
CA VAL A 356 -3.72 29.66 17.36
C VAL A 356 -2.85 30.83 16.91
N GLU A 357 -1.88 31.20 17.74
CA GLU A 357 -1.04 32.39 17.54
C GLU A 357 -0.07 32.27 16.35
N SER A 358 0.48 31.08 16.10
CA SER A 358 1.46 30.86 15.04
C SER A 358 1.34 29.48 14.39
N ARG A 359 1.98 29.33 13.23
CA ARG A 359 2.06 28.04 12.52
C ARG A 359 2.87 27.01 13.30
N ASP A 360 3.80 27.44 14.15
CA ASP A 360 4.70 26.58 14.94
C ASP A 360 3.91 25.75 15.98
N VAL A 361 2.71 26.21 16.34
CA VAL A 361 1.77 25.46 17.17
C VAL A 361 1.40 24.13 16.51
N PHE A 362 1.24 24.09 15.18
CA PHE A 362 0.95 22.84 14.46
C PHE A 362 2.12 21.86 14.52
N GLU A 363 3.36 22.34 14.48
CA GLU A 363 4.55 21.49 14.63
C GLU A 363 4.63 20.92 16.05
N THR A 364 4.25 21.72 17.04
CA THR A 364 4.15 21.29 18.43
C THR A 364 3.05 20.23 18.62
N TRP A 365 1.89 20.42 18.00
CA TRP A 365 0.80 19.43 18.03
C TRP A 365 1.19 18.13 17.34
N HIS A 366 1.83 18.21 16.17
CA HIS A 366 2.33 17.05 15.45
C HIS A 366 3.35 16.25 16.29
N ALA A 367 4.29 16.94 16.95
CA ALA A 367 5.25 16.30 17.85
C ALA A 367 4.59 15.68 19.09
N LYS A 368 3.60 16.36 19.69
CA LYS A 368 2.82 15.84 20.83
C LYS A 368 1.99 14.62 20.45
N GLU A 369 1.36 14.64 19.28
CA GLU A 369 0.58 13.51 18.75
C GLU A 369 1.50 12.31 18.52
N LYS A 370 2.66 12.50 17.86
CA LYS A 370 3.65 11.43 17.70
C LYS A 370 4.11 10.86 19.05
N ALA A 371 4.44 11.71 20.02
CA ALA A 371 4.87 11.26 21.34
C ALA A 371 3.76 10.51 22.08
N HIS A 372 2.52 10.96 21.98
CA HIS A 372 1.36 10.29 22.56
C HIS A 372 1.14 8.90 21.96
N LEU A 373 1.19 8.77 20.64
CA LEU A 373 1.02 7.48 19.96
C LEU A 373 2.18 6.51 20.27
N LEU A 374 3.42 7.00 20.35
CA LEU A 374 4.57 6.18 20.79
C LEU A 374 4.46 5.69 22.24
N MET A 375 3.80 6.45 23.12
CA MET A 375 3.49 5.97 24.47
C MET A 375 2.39 4.91 24.46
N LEU A 376 1.44 4.99 23.52
CA LEU A 376 0.35 4.03 23.37
C LEU A 376 0.76 2.72 22.68
N SER A 377 1.80 2.74 21.83
CA SER A 377 2.30 1.57 21.10
C SER A 377 2.94 0.53 22.03
N LYS A 378 3.49 0.97 23.17
CA LYS A 378 4.03 0.09 24.21
C LYS A 378 2.99 -0.14 25.28
N GLU A 379 2.49 -1.38 25.40
CA GLU A 379 1.73 -1.80 26.58
C GLU A 379 2.61 -1.61 27.83
N ALA A 380 2.13 -0.86 28.82
CA ALA A 380 2.71 -0.95 30.15
C ALA A 380 2.53 -2.41 30.60
N SER A 381 3.64 -3.14 30.78
CA SER A 381 3.60 -4.57 31.12
C SER A 381 2.72 -4.86 32.35
N GLU A 382 2.60 -3.88 33.24
CA GLU A 382 1.76 -3.91 34.43
C GLU A 382 0.25 -3.88 34.08
N GLU A 383 -0.21 -2.97 33.21
CA GLU A 383 -1.62 -2.87 32.78
C GLU A 383 -2.09 -4.16 32.07
N THR A 384 -1.23 -4.79 31.26
CA THR A 384 -1.55 -6.06 30.59
C THR A 384 -1.70 -7.19 31.59
N LEU A 385 -0.84 -7.25 32.60
CA LEU A 385 -0.92 -8.24 33.65
C LEU A 385 -2.14 -8.01 34.57
N GLU A 386 -2.50 -6.76 34.85
CA GLU A 386 -3.71 -6.41 35.61
C GLU A 386 -5.00 -6.78 34.87
N MET A 387 -5.07 -6.54 33.55
CA MET A 387 -6.18 -6.97 32.71
C MET A 387 -6.29 -8.51 32.64
N GLU A 388 -5.16 -9.21 32.50
CA GLU A 388 -5.13 -10.68 32.52
C GLU A 388 -5.59 -11.21 33.88
N TYR A 389 -5.12 -10.62 34.97
CA TYR A 389 -5.52 -10.97 36.34
C TYR A 389 -7.02 -10.79 36.56
N TYR A 390 -7.60 -9.65 36.15
CA TYR A 390 -9.04 -9.42 36.19
C TYR A 390 -9.82 -10.51 35.43
N GLN A 391 -9.42 -10.84 34.19
CA GLN A 391 -10.13 -11.84 33.39
C GLN A 391 -10.05 -13.24 34.02
N LYS A 392 -8.93 -13.61 34.64
CA LYS A 392 -8.79 -14.87 35.38
C LYS A 392 -9.64 -14.91 36.64
N LEU A 393 -9.79 -13.79 37.34
CA LEU A 393 -10.70 -13.70 38.49
C LEU A 393 -12.17 -13.85 38.09
N VAL A 394 -12.60 -13.23 37.00
CA VAL A 394 -13.95 -13.42 36.45
C VAL A 394 -14.20 -14.90 36.12
N ASN A 395 -13.24 -15.56 35.45
CA ASN A 395 -13.35 -16.99 35.13
C ASN A 395 -13.42 -17.89 36.38
N LEU A 396 -12.72 -17.51 37.46
CA LEU A 396 -12.79 -18.21 38.74
C LEU A 396 -14.18 -18.05 39.37
N MET A 397 -14.75 -16.85 39.36
CA MET A 397 -16.10 -16.59 39.86
C MET A 397 -17.16 -17.36 39.05
N ASP A 398 -17.04 -17.39 37.72
CA ASP A 398 -17.95 -18.14 36.86
C ASP A 398 -17.84 -19.66 37.10
N ALA A 399 -16.63 -20.17 37.36
CA ALA A 399 -16.41 -21.58 37.72
C ALA A 399 -16.99 -21.92 39.11
N GLU A 400 -17.04 -20.96 40.03
CA GLU A 400 -17.65 -21.08 41.37
C GLU A 400 -19.19 -21.05 41.34
N LEU A 401 -19.78 -20.47 40.30
CA LEU A 401 -21.24 -20.32 40.12
C LEU A 401 -21.94 -21.55 39.51
N VAL A 402 -21.21 -22.58 39.10
CA VAL A 402 -21.79 -23.79 38.47
C VAL A 402 -22.66 -24.55 39.49
N PRO A 403 -24.00 -24.62 39.31
CA PRO A 403 -24.89 -25.22 40.30
C PRO A 403 -24.69 -26.72 40.42
N PHE A 404 -24.78 -27.25 41.65
CA PHE A 404 -24.84 -28.68 41.91
C PHE A 404 -26.20 -29.22 41.43
N ILE A 405 -26.22 -29.86 40.26
CA ILE A 405 -27.46 -30.43 39.70
C ILE A 405 -27.78 -31.73 40.46
N SER A 406 -28.89 -31.74 41.20
CA SER A 406 -29.49 -32.96 41.74
C SER A 406 -30.56 -33.50 40.80
N THR A 407 -30.52 -34.80 40.52
CA THR A 407 -31.59 -35.51 39.80
C THR A 407 -32.73 -35.89 40.73
N GLU A 408 -33.96 -35.57 40.32
CA GLU A 408 -35.13 -36.30 40.80
C GLU A 408 -35.18 -37.69 40.13
N ALA A 409 -35.50 -38.71 40.92
CA ALA A 409 -35.48 -40.10 40.47
C ALA A 409 -36.66 -40.39 39.53
N ASP A 410 -36.37 -40.94 38.35
CA ASP A 410 -37.38 -41.48 37.45
C ASP A 410 -37.20 -43.01 37.30
N ASP A 411 -38.30 -43.70 37.02
CA ASP A 411 -38.45 -45.15 37.17
C ASP A 411 -37.65 -45.95 36.12
N GLY A 412 -36.38 -46.24 36.40
CA GLY A 412 -35.55 -47.18 35.65
C GLY A 412 -34.07 -47.21 36.07
N TYR A 413 -33.62 -48.28 36.73
CA TYR A 413 -32.27 -48.39 37.34
C TYR A 413 -31.10 -48.14 36.37
N ALA A 414 -31.17 -48.65 35.14
CA ALA A 414 -30.06 -48.53 34.18
C ALA A 414 -29.89 -47.10 33.64
N GLU A 415 -30.99 -46.38 33.47
CA GLU A 415 -31.00 -45.03 32.89
C GLU A 415 -30.77 -43.96 33.96
N ALA A 416 -31.25 -44.22 35.19
CA ALA A 416 -30.82 -43.49 36.38
C ALA A 416 -29.31 -43.61 36.60
N ALA A 417 -28.71 -44.82 36.49
CA ALA A 417 -27.27 -45.01 36.68
C ALA A 417 -26.41 -44.26 35.64
N LYS A 418 -26.83 -44.22 34.37
CA LYS A 418 -26.14 -43.43 33.33
C LYS A 418 -26.29 -41.92 33.56
N ALA A 419 -27.47 -41.47 34.01
CA ALA A 419 -27.70 -40.06 34.34
C ALA A 419 -26.82 -39.62 35.52
N THR A 420 -26.72 -40.44 36.58
CA THR A 420 -25.83 -40.20 37.73
C THR A 420 -24.37 -40.13 37.31
N CYS A 421 -23.87 -41.09 36.53
CA CYS A 421 -22.47 -41.10 36.05
C CYS A 421 -22.14 -39.86 35.20
N ARG A 422 -23.08 -39.38 34.38
CA ARG A 422 -22.91 -38.15 33.59
C ARG A 422 -22.81 -36.91 34.49
N ILE A 423 -23.62 -36.84 35.54
CA ILE A 423 -23.61 -35.73 36.50
C ILE A 423 -22.33 -35.76 37.34
N GLU A 424 -21.92 -36.93 37.83
CA GLU A 424 -20.64 -37.10 38.54
C GLU A 424 -19.45 -36.67 37.66
N THR A 425 -19.44 -37.05 36.38
CA THR A 425 -18.40 -36.61 35.43
C THR A 425 -18.43 -35.09 35.22
N GLN A 426 -19.62 -34.49 35.10
CA GLN A 426 -19.77 -33.03 34.99
C GLN A 426 -19.30 -32.30 36.26
N GLN A 427 -19.55 -32.88 37.45
CA GLN A 427 -19.06 -32.35 38.72
C GLN A 427 -17.53 -32.43 38.80
N CYS A 428 -16.93 -33.55 38.41
CA CYS A 428 -15.47 -33.68 38.32
C CYS A 428 -14.87 -32.63 37.39
N HIS A 429 -15.44 -32.42 36.20
CA HIS A 429 -14.97 -31.39 35.27
C HIS A 429 -15.10 -29.97 35.83
N ALA A 430 -16.20 -29.66 36.54
CA ALA A 430 -16.39 -28.35 37.17
C ALA A 430 -15.35 -28.08 38.27
N LEU A 431 -15.07 -29.09 39.12
CA LEU A 431 -14.03 -29.01 40.16
C LEU A 431 -12.62 -28.85 39.57
N GLU A 432 -12.31 -29.58 38.49
CA GLU A 432 -11.04 -29.44 37.78
C GLU A 432 -10.88 -28.05 37.14
N LEU A 433 -11.96 -27.51 36.57
CA LEU A 433 -11.96 -26.17 35.98
C LEU A 433 -11.74 -25.09 37.05
N GLN A 434 -12.42 -25.21 38.19
CA GLN A 434 -12.24 -24.33 39.34
C GLN A 434 -10.79 -24.38 39.86
N ALA A 435 -10.23 -25.58 40.04
CA ALA A 435 -8.86 -25.76 40.48
C ALA A 435 -7.85 -25.12 39.50
N ARG A 436 -8.04 -25.30 38.19
CA ARG A 436 -7.19 -24.67 37.16
C ARG A 436 -7.31 -23.15 37.16
N ALA A 437 -8.52 -22.62 37.29
CA ALA A 437 -8.75 -21.18 37.38
C ALA A 437 -8.08 -20.59 38.63
N LEU A 438 -8.17 -21.28 39.78
CA LEU A 438 -7.53 -20.85 41.02
C LEU A 438 -6.00 -20.82 40.91
N THR A 439 -5.38 -21.84 40.32
CA THR A 439 -3.92 -21.86 40.09
C THR A 439 -3.48 -20.69 39.21
N ALA A 440 -4.21 -20.42 38.11
CA ALA A 440 -3.89 -19.31 37.22
C ALA A 440 -4.01 -17.93 37.92
N VAL A 441 -4.99 -17.76 38.82
CA VAL A 441 -5.14 -16.56 39.65
C VAL A 441 -3.97 -16.41 40.63
N GLN A 442 -3.57 -17.49 41.31
CA GLN A 442 -2.46 -17.48 42.28
C GLN A 442 -1.10 -17.18 41.63
N GLU A 443 -0.85 -17.72 40.43
CA GLU A 443 0.36 -17.42 39.65
C GLU A 443 0.46 -15.92 39.32
N LEU A 444 -0.66 -15.28 38.98
CA LEU A 444 -0.71 -13.84 38.71
C LEU A 444 -0.64 -13.00 39.99
N GLU A 445 -1.20 -13.46 41.12
CA GLU A 445 -1.06 -12.81 42.43
C GLU A 445 0.42 -12.70 42.86
N VAL A 446 1.21 -13.74 42.61
CA VAL A 446 2.66 -13.74 42.87
C VAL A 446 3.39 -12.77 41.93
N ARG A 447 3.04 -12.77 40.63
CA ARG A 447 3.69 -11.91 39.63
C ARG A 447 3.39 -10.42 39.84
N LEU A 448 2.18 -10.08 40.29
CA LEU A 448 1.72 -8.71 40.56
C LEU A 448 1.93 -8.27 42.03
N ALA A 449 2.48 -9.15 42.88
CA ALA A 449 2.64 -8.91 44.32
C ALA A 449 1.34 -8.40 45.00
N VAL A 450 0.23 -9.10 44.76
CA VAL A 450 -1.09 -8.73 45.27
C VAL A 450 -1.25 -9.24 46.70
N ASP A 451 -1.30 -8.32 47.68
CA ASP A 451 -1.48 -8.66 49.10
C ASP A 451 -2.90 -9.15 49.44
N THR A 452 -3.91 -8.68 48.71
CA THR A 452 -5.32 -9.05 48.92
C THR A 452 -6.01 -9.20 47.58
N ARG A 453 -6.60 -10.38 47.34
CA ARG A 453 -7.33 -10.71 46.12
C ARG A 453 -8.38 -9.64 45.81
N TRP A 454 -8.47 -9.24 44.54
CA TRP A 454 -9.44 -8.23 44.13
C TRP A 454 -10.86 -8.81 44.18
N THR A 455 -11.77 -8.03 44.73
CA THR A 455 -13.19 -8.36 44.82
C THR A 455 -14.01 -7.40 43.96
N PRO A 456 -15.23 -7.78 43.53
CA PRO A 456 -16.09 -6.93 42.70
C PRO A 456 -16.35 -5.52 43.25
N ASP A 457 -16.35 -5.36 44.57
CA ASP A 457 -16.56 -4.08 45.26
C ASP A 457 -15.29 -3.22 45.38
N GLY A 458 -14.14 -3.71 44.91
CA GLY A 458 -12.85 -3.05 45.05
C GLY A 458 -12.56 -2.02 43.95
N GLU A 459 -11.82 -0.97 44.30
CA GLU A 459 -11.38 0.07 43.35
C GLU A 459 -10.48 -0.48 42.23
N LYS A 460 -9.60 -1.42 42.57
CA LYS A 460 -8.71 -2.08 41.60
C LYS A 460 -9.49 -2.94 40.60
N TRP A 461 -10.52 -3.65 41.07
CA TRP A 461 -11.44 -4.40 40.21
C TRP A 461 -12.18 -3.49 39.25
N ALA A 462 -12.76 -2.39 39.75
CA ALA A 462 -13.48 -1.42 38.92
C ALA A 462 -12.58 -0.77 37.85
N THR A 463 -11.32 -0.51 38.18
CA THR A 463 -10.34 0.07 37.25
C THR A 463 -9.94 -0.92 36.16
N ALA A 464 -9.59 -2.16 36.53
CA ALA A 464 -9.25 -3.21 35.57
C ALA A 464 -10.43 -3.64 34.69
N SER A 465 -11.64 -3.68 35.26
CA SER A 465 -12.88 -3.89 34.51
C SER A 465 -13.03 -2.86 33.39
N LYS A 466 -12.88 -1.56 33.70
CA LYS A 466 -12.92 -0.48 32.70
C LYS A 466 -11.84 -0.63 31.63
N MET A 467 -10.62 -1.05 32.00
CA MET A 467 -9.53 -1.28 31.05
C MET A 467 -9.85 -2.42 30.07
N VAL A 468 -10.36 -3.55 30.57
CA VAL A 468 -10.77 -4.70 29.75
C VAL A 468 -11.95 -4.34 28.85
N THR A 469 -12.97 -3.68 29.37
CA THR A 469 -14.12 -3.19 28.57
C THR A 469 -13.65 -2.23 27.47
N LYS A 470 -12.74 -1.30 27.77
CA LYS A 470 -12.16 -0.40 26.77
C LYS A 470 -11.40 -1.16 25.68
N ARG A 471 -10.59 -2.17 26.04
CA ARG A 471 -9.86 -3.01 25.09
C ARG A 471 -10.80 -3.80 24.17
N GLN A 472 -11.86 -4.39 24.73
CA GLN A 472 -12.86 -5.15 23.96
C GLN A 472 -13.62 -4.27 22.97
N CYS A 473 -13.93 -3.02 23.35
CA CYS A 473 -14.56 -2.03 22.48
C CYS A 473 -13.67 -1.73 21.27
N LEU A 474 -12.41 -1.36 21.53
CA LEU A 474 -11.43 -1.02 20.49
C LEU A 474 -11.16 -2.21 19.54
N SER A 475 -11.03 -3.42 20.09
CA SER A 475 -10.84 -4.64 19.30
C SER A 475 -12.05 -4.93 18.40
N SER A 476 -13.27 -4.82 18.92
CA SER A 476 -14.50 -5.04 18.14
C SER A 476 -14.64 -4.00 17.02
N GLN A 477 -14.24 -2.76 17.32
CA GLN A 477 -14.23 -1.66 16.37
C GLN A 477 -13.26 -1.88 15.20
N SER A 478 -12.06 -2.42 15.49
CA SER A 478 -11.06 -2.78 14.47
C SER A 478 -11.51 -3.96 13.60
N GLU A 479 -12.19 -4.96 14.18
CA GLU A 479 -12.81 -6.05 13.42
C GLU A 479 -13.80 -5.52 12.37
N ILE A 480 -14.68 -4.58 12.75
CA ILE A 480 -15.65 -3.95 11.83
C ILE A 480 -14.92 -3.29 10.65
N CYS A 481 -13.86 -2.52 10.92
CA CYS A 481 -13.12 -1.79 9.89
C CYS A 481 -12.36 -2.73 8.94
N ARG A 482 -11.73 -3.79 9.46
CA ARG A 482 -10.99 -4.78 8.66
C ARG A 482 -11.89 -5.51 7.67
N GLU A 483 -13.10 -5.91 8.09
CA GLU A 483 -14.02 -6.66 7.23
C GLU A 483 -14.62 -5.82 6.09
N GLN A 484 -14.75 -4.50 6.26
CA GLN A 484 -15.21 -3.59 5.20
C GLN A 484 -14.20 -3.42 4.04
N HIS A 485 -12.89 -3.44 4.31
CA HIS A 485 -11.85 -3.24 3.28
C HIS A 485 -11.88 -4.32 2.18
N ILE A 486 -12.44 -5.49 2.47
CA ILE A 486 -12.62 -6.55 1.48
C ILE A 486 -13.95 -6.30 0.74
N ALA A 487 -13.96 -5.36 -0.21
CA ALA A 487 -15.16 -4.92 -0.94
C ALA A 487 -15.96 -6.03 -1.67
N LYS A 488 -15.40 -7.23 -1.86
CA LYS A 488 -16.12 -8.41 -2.37
C LYS A 488 -16.93 -9.17 -1.29
N SER A 489 -16.75 -8.84 -0.02
CA SER A 489 -17.28 -9.57 1.12
C SER A 489 -18.51 -8.95 1.77
N LEU A 490 -18.97 -7.74 1.40
CA LEU A 490 -20.14 -7.11 2.04
C LEU A 490 -21.41 -7.98 2.01
N GLN A 491 -21.58 -8.86 1.00
CA GLN A 491 -22.66 -9.85 0.98
C GLN A 491 -22.37 -11.13 1.80
N VAL A 492 -21.10 -11.54 1.90
CA VAL A 492 -20.68 -12.80 2.54
C VAL A 492 -20.39 -12.62 4.04
N CYS A 493 -19.83 -11.48 4.44
CA CYS A 493 -19.44 -11.12 5.81
C CYS A 493 -20.49 -10.30 6.57
N SER A 494 -21.67 -10.01 5.98
CA SER A 494 -22.69 -9.17 6.66
C SER A 494 -23.10 -9.69 8.05
N LYS A 495 -23.02 -11.02 8.29
CA LYS A 495 -23.30 -11.61 9.60
C LYS A 495 -22.19 -11.34 10.62
N ALA A 496 -20.93 -11.39 10.20
CA ALA A 496 -19.78 -11.18 11.09
C ALA A 496 -19.68 -9.70 11.47
N VAL A 497 -19.80 -8.80 10.50
CA VAL A 497 -19.90 -7.35 10.74
C VAL A 497 -21.08 -7.01 11.64
N LYS A 498 -22.29 -7.57 11.40
CA LYS A 498 -23.44 -7.36 12.30
C LYS A 498 -23.19 -7.87 13.72
N ALA A 499 -22.53 -9.01 13.88
CA ALA A 499 -22.16 -9.51 15.20
C ALA A 499 -21.12 -8.60 15.89
N ALA A 500 -20.18 -8.05 15.14
CA ALA A 500 -19.18 -7.12 15.66
C ALA A 500 -19.81 -5.76 16.06
N ILE A 501 -20.80 -5.26 15.30
CA ILE A 501 -21.60 -4.07 15.66
C ILE A 501 -22.34 -4.30 16.99
N VAL A 502 -23.00 -5.44 17.14
CA VAL A 502 -23.71 -5.77 18.39
C VAL A 502 -22.74 -5.78 19.56
N ARG A 503 -21.58 -6.46 19.43
CA ARG A 503 -20.53 -6.44 20.45
C ARG A 503 -20.04 -5.03 20.74
N TYR A 504 -19.80 -4.22 19.71
CA TYR A 504 -19.37 -2.84 19.89
C TYR A 504 -20.40 -2.02 20.68
N ASN A 505 -21.68 -2.08 20.30
CA ASN A 505 -22.76 -1.33 20.94
C ASN A 505 -22.95 -1.75 22.40
N GLU A 506 -22.94 -3.06 22.69
CA GLU A 506 -23.02 -3.60 24.06
C GLU A 506 -21.88 -3.04 24.95
N VAL A 507 -20.66 -2.99 24.41
CA VAL A 507 -19.49 -2.50 25.15
C VAL A 507 -19.48 -0.97 25.23
N ALA A 508 -19.92 -0.27 24.19
CA ALA A 508 -20.01 1.19 24.12
C ALA A 508 -21.02 1.75 25.13
N GLU A 509 -22.14 1.07 25.33
CA GLU A 509 -23.15 1.38 26.35
C GLU A 509 -22.63 1.10 27.77
N ALA A 510 -21.79 0.08 27.94
CA ALA A 510 -21.20 -0.29 29.22
C ALA A 510 -20.04 0.63 29.67
N MET A 511 -19.60 1.58 28.84
CA MET A 511 -18.54 2.53 29.19
C MET A 511 -19.00 3.59 30.20
N THR A 512 -18.07 4.03 31.05
CA THR A 512 -18.34 5.08 32.07
C THR A 512 -18.74 6.43 31.44
N LEU A 513 -18.31 6.66 30.20
CA LEU A 513 -18.82 7.69 29.30
C LEU A 513 -19.34 6.94 28.06
N PRO A 514 -20.66 6.90 27.80
CA PRO A 514 -21.22 6.15 26.69
C PRO A 514 -20.65 6.65 25.35
N LYS A 515 -20.13 5.74 24.52
CA LYS A 515 -19.75 6.05 23.13
C LYS A 515 -21.00 5.95 22.22
N PRO A 516 -21.03 6.68 21.09
CA PRO A 516 -22.14 6.58 20.13
C PRO A 516 -22.28 5.14 19.62
N THR A 517 -23.49 4.60 19.61
CA THR A 517 -23.79 3.32 18.99
C THR A 517 -23.74 3.43 17.47
N LEU A 518 -23.37 2.35 16.80
CA LEU A 518 -23.32 2.25 15.34
C LEU A 518 -24.48 1.41 14.82
N ASP A 519 -25.15 1.88 13.77
CA ASP A 519 -26.10 1.08 13.02
C ASP A 519 -25.50 0.55 11.71
N TRP A 520 -26.17 -0.45 11.13
CA TRP A 520 -25.74 -1.05 9.87
C TRP A 520 -25.75 -0.02 8.74
N GLU A 521 -26.73 0.89 8.74
CA GLU A 521 -26.82 2.00 7.78
C GLU A 521 -25.60 2.92 7.88
N ASP A 522 -25.17 3.29 9.09
CA ASP A 522 -23.99 4.14 9.29
C ASP A 522 -22.75 3.49 8.66
N ILE A 523 -22.57 2.19 8.90
CA ILE A 523 -21.43 1.39 8.39
C ILE A 523 -21.48 1.22 6.87
N VAL A 524 -22.67 1.24 6.25
CA VAL A 524 -22.80 1.20 4.79
C VAL A 524 -22.57 2.58 4.16
N GLU A 525 -22.95 3.66 4.86
CA GLU A 525 -22.69 5.04 4.44
C GLU A 525 -21.21 5.42 4.58
N TYR A 526 -20.50 4.87 5.57
CA TYR A 526 -19.04 4.92 5.74
C TYR A 526 -18.33 4.04 4.70
N ALA A 527 -18.48 4.37 3.42
CA ALA A 527 -17.92 3.62 2.29
C ALA A 527 -16.38 3.73 2.15
N PHE A 528 -15.73 4.57 2.97
CA PHE A 528 -14.28 4.77 2.97
C PHE A 528 -13.71 4.82 4.40
N LEU A 529 -12.52 4.25 4.61
CA LEU A 529 -11.75 4.35 5.86
C LEU A 529 -11.54 5.79 6.34
N ALA A 530 -11.60 6.76 5.43
CA ALA A 530 -11.50 8.19 5.72
C ALA A 530 -12.63 8.72 6.63
N ASP A 531 -13.74 8.00 6.74
CA ASP A 531 -14.87 8.37 7.60
C ASP A 531 -14.82 7.65 8.97
N PHE A 532 -13.81 6.80 9.21
CA PHE A 532 -13.58 6.14 10.50
C PHE A 532 -12.60 6.93 11.38
N ASP A 533 -13.01 8.10 11.86
CA ASP A 533 -12.37 8.74 13.04
C ASP A 533 -12.47 7.85 14.31
N LEU A 534 -13.27 6.78 14.22
CA LEU A 534 -13.52 5.81 15.28
C LEU A 534 -12.25 5.09 15.77
N LEU A 535 -11.30 4.75 14.90
CA LEU A 535 -10.10 3.97 15.26
C LEU A 535 -8.93 4.79 15.78
N ARG A 536 -9.06 6.12 15.84
CA ARG A 536 -7.97 7.03 16.22
C ARG A 536 -7.37 6.74 17.61
N GLU A 537 -8.12 6.06 18.48
CA GLU A 537 -7.71 5.65 19.84
C GLU A 537 -7.32 4.16 19.95
N GLY A 538 -7.47 3.38 18.88
CA GLY A 538 -7.18 1.95 18.84
C GLY A 538 -5.69 1.69 18.65
N ARG A 539 -5.11 0.81 19.48
CA ARG A 539 -3.71 0.37 19.33
C ARG A 539 -3.44 -0.37 18.02
N GLU A 540 -4.47 -0.92 17.38
CA GLU A 540 -4.34 -1.64 16.11
C GLU A 540 -4.08 -0.69 14.91
N ASP A 541 -4.25 0.61 15.08
CA ASP A 541 -3.97 1.65 14.08
C ASP A 541 -2.69 2.46 14.40
N ILE A 542 -1.94 2.05 15.44
CA ILE A 542 -0.67 2.65 15.86
C ILE A 542 0.46 1.74 15.41
#